data_AF-A0A4Q6EH53-F1
#
_entry.id   AF-A0A4Q6EH53-F1
#
_cell.length_a   1.000
_cell.length_b   1.000
_cell.length_c   1.000
_cell.angle_alpha   90.00
_cell.angle_beta   90.00
_cell.angle_gamma   90.00
#
_symmetry.space_group_name_H-M   'P 1'
#
loop_
_entity.id
_entity.type
_entity.pdbx_description
1 polymer ?
#
loop_
_entity_poly.entity_id
_entity_poly.type
_entity_poly.pdbx_seq_one_letter_code
_entity_poly.pdbx_strand_id
1 'polypeptide(L)'
;MDAKTLMKLKKALLTERERLLNAASSSRKSDFSIATEDLADETDLTSVELSQGIVFTLREKEQRTLADIDQALQKMEDGSFGACEDCDEQISAKRLEIYPTA
;
A
#
# COMPACT_ATOMS: atom_id res chain seq x y z
N MET A 1 -20.14 -13.89 -4.71
CA MET A 1 -20.27 -12.43 -4.90
C MET A 1 -20.89 -12.14 -6.25
N ASP A 2 -21.61 -11.02 -6.39
CA ASP A 2 -22.21 -10.63 -7.67
C ASP A 2 -21.14 -10.08 -8.63
N ALA A 3 -21.21 -10.41 -9.92
CA ALA A 3 -20.17 -10.07 -10.91
C ALA A 3 -19.96 -8.54 -11.02
N LYS A 4 -21.04 -7.78 -10.83
CA LYS A 4 -21.03 -6.31 -10.83
C LYS A 4 -20.26 -5.74 -9.63
N THR A 5 -20.33 -6.39 -8.46
CA THR A 5 -19.61 -5.96 -7.26
C THR A 5 -18.12 -6.25 -7.41
N LEU A 6 -17.76 -7.41 -7.94
CA LEU A 6 -16.37 -7.78 -8.20
C LEU A 6 -15.69 -6.77 -9.16
N MET A 7 -16.38 -6.37 -10.23
CA MET A 7 -15.86 -5.38 -11.18
C MET A 7 -15.64 -4.00 -10.53
N LYS A 8 -16.52 -3.58 -9.62
CA LYS A 8 -16.35 -2.34 -8.85
C LYS A 8 -15.14 -2.41 -7.93
N LEU A 9 -14.97 -3.52 -7.20
CA LEU A 9 -13.83 -3.71 -6.32
C LEU A 9 -12.51 -3.75 -7.10
N LYS A 10 -12.46 -4.49 -8.21
CA LYS A 10 -11.29 -4.51 -9.11
C LYS A 10 -10.91 -3.11 -9.59
N LYS A 11 -11.90 -2.31 -10.00
CA LYS A 11 -11.65 -0.92 -10.40
C LYS A 11 -11.10 -0.07 -9.25
N ALA A 12 -11.65 -0.19 -8.05
CA ALA A 12 -11.18 0.55 -6.88
C ALA A 12 -9.72 0.19 -6.52
N LEU A 13 -9.40 -1.12 -6.53
CA LEU A 13 -8.04 -1.61 -6.28
C LEU A 13 -7.04 -1.10 -7.34
N LEU A 14 -7.42 -1.08 -8.62
CA LEU A 14 -6.56 -0.56 -9.68
C LEU A 14 -6.30 0.95 -9.54
N THR A 15 -7.32 1.72 -9.20
CA THR A 15 -7.16 3.16 -8.94
C THR A 15 -6.19 3.39 -7.76
N GLU A 16 -6.33 2.62 -6.68
CA GLU A 16 -5.46 2.74 -5.51
C GLU A 16 -4.02 2.33 -5.81
N ARG A 17 -3.84 1.26 -6.59
CA ARG A 17 -2.53 0.82 -7.10
C ARG A 17 -1.85 1.93 -7.90
N GLU A 18 -2.58 2.57 -8.81
CA GLU A 18 -2.06 3.68 -9.61
C GLU A 18 -1.70 4.88 -8.73
N ARG A 19 -2.52 5.19 -7.72
CA ARG A 19 -2.24 6.25 -6.74
C ARG A 19 -0.93 5.98 -6.00
N LEU A 20 -0.72 4.77 -5.49
CA LEU A 20 0.51 4.38 -4.78
C LEU A 20 1.75 4.43 -5.68
N LEU A 21 1.64 3.97 -6.92
CA LEU A 21 2.76 4.04 -7.88
C LEU A 21 3.13 5.47 -8.25
N ASN A 22 2.14 6.36 -8.41
CA ASN A 22 2.36 7.77 -8.69
C ASN A 22 2.93 8.53 -7.47
N ALA A 23 2.49 8.18 -6.27
CA ALA A 23 3.09 8.70 -5.04
C ALA A 23 4.55 8.28 -4.94
N ALA A 24 4.85 6.99 -5.15
CA ALA A 24 6.20 6.45 -5.10
C ALA A 24 7.14 7.05 -6.16
N SER A 25 6.66 7.38 -7.36
CA SER A 25 7.46 8.03 -8.40
C SER A 25 7.75 9.50 -8.11
N SER A 26 6.81 10.20 -7.47
CA SER A 26 6.93 11.61 -7.10
C SER A 26 7.84 11.83 -5.88
N SER A 27 7.70 10.98 -4.84
CA SER A 27 8.46 11.09 -3.58
C SER A 27 9.95 10.79 -3.71
N ARG A 28 10.38 10.08 -4.76
CA ARG A 28 11.81 9.81 -5.02
C ARG A 28 12.65 11.08 -5.19
N LYS A 29 12.04 12.21 -5.56
CA LYS A 29 12.75 13.47 -5.83
C LYS A 29 12.80 14.42 -4.61
N SER A 30 11.90 14.28 -3.65
CA SER A 30 11.75 15.22 -2.53
C SER A 30 12.35 14.71 -1.22
N ASP A 31 12.22 13.42 -0.94
CA ASP A 31 12.39 12.92 0.44
C ASP A 31 13.84 12.69 0.87
N PHE A 32 14.77 12.63 -0.09
CA PHE A 32 16.20 12.40 0.15
C PHE A 32 17.05 13.67 0.01
N SER A 33 16.43 14.83 -0.21
CA SER A 33 17.11 16.08 -0.55
C SER A 33 17.45 16.94 0.68
N ILE A 34 17.53 16.35 1.87
CA ILE A 34 18.11 17.04 3.04
C ILE A 34 19.62 16.84 2.92
N ALA A 35 20.30 17.83 2.33
CA ALA A 35 21.75 17.86 2.29
C ALA A 35 22.27 17.86 3.73
N THR A 36 22.90 16.75 4.14
CA THR A 36 23.52 16.61 5.46
C THR A 36 24.64 17.63 5.69
N GLU A 37 25.10 18.29 4.63
CA GLU A 37 26.07 19.38 4.64
C GLU A 37 25.53 20.70 5.23
N ASP A 38 24.22 20.86 5.44
CA ASP A 38 23.58 22.08 5.97
C ASP A 38 23.20 21.99 7.47
N LEU A 39 23.60 20.92 8.15
CA LEU A 39 23.24 20.67 9.56
C LEU A 39 24.29 21.23 10.51
N ALA A 40 23.89 22.19 11.35
CA ALA A 40 24.81 22.99 12.15
C ALA A 40 25.13 22.38 13.54
N ASP A 41 24.31 21.47 14.07
CA ASP A 41 24.53 20.80 15.37
C ASP A 41 23.97 19.35 15.49
N GLU A 42 24.30 18.66 16.60
CA GLU A 42 23.87 17.27 16.88
C GLU A 42 22.35 17.11 17.05
N THR A 43 21.66 18.16 17.48
CA THR A 43 20.21 18.19 17.62
C THR A 43 19.51 18.22 16.26
N ASP A 44 20.04 19.02 15.33
CA ASP A 44 19.56 19.09 13.95
C ASP A 44 19.74 17.74 13.24
N LEU A 45 20.90 17.10 13.43
CA LEU A 45 21.18 15.75 12.90
C LEU A 45 20.17 14.72 13.42
N THR A 46 19.92 14.70 14.73
CA THR A 46 18.97 13.77 15.35
C THR A 46 17.56 13.95 14.79
N SER A 47 17.12 15.20 14.57
CA SER A 47 15.81 15.51 14.00
C SER A 47 15.65 14.99 12.56
N VAL A 48 16.70 15.11 11.76
CA VAL A 48 16.73 14.60 10.39
C VAL A 48 16.67 13.07 10.38
N GLU A 49 17.45 12.38 11.21
CA GLU A 49 17.43 10.91 11.30
C GLU A 49 16.05 10.38 11.69
N LEU A 50 15.41 10.99 12.69
CA LEU A 50 14.04 10.63 13.09
C LEU A 50 13.04 10.81 11.94
N SER A 51 13.14 11.93 11.23
CA SER A 51 12.28 12.22 10.08
C SER A 51 12.48 11.20 8.96
N GLN A 52 13.73 10.83 8.66
CA GLN A 52 14.05 9.79 7.68
C GLN A 52 13.51 8.41 8.10
N GLY A 53 13.61 8.06 9.39
CA GLY A 53 13.06 6.81 9.92
C GLY A 53 11.53 6.72 9.77
N ILE A 54 10.82 7.82 9.97
CA ILE A 54 9.37 7.91 9.74
C ILE A 54 9.05 7.70 8.25
N VAL A 55 9.77 8.39 7.35
CA VAL A 55 9.59 8.24 5.90
C VAL A 55 9.85 6.80 5.45
N PHE A 56 10.90 6.17 5.97
CA PHE A 56 11.21 4.77 5.66
C PHE A 56 10.07 3.83 6.06
N THR A 57 9.57 3.97 7.29
CA THR A 57 8.46 3.14 7.80
C THR A 57 7.17 3.35 7.00
N LEU A 58 6.89 4.59 6.59
CA LEU A 58 5.74 4.89 5.75
C LEU A 58 5.84 4.19 4.38
N ARG A 59 7.02 4.27 3.74
CA ARG A 59 7.28 3.59 2.46
C ARG A 59 7.14 2.08 2.54
N GLU A 60 7.63 1.48 3.63
CA GLU A 60 7.48 0.04 3.85
C GLU A 60 6.00 -0.36 3.89
N LYS A 61 5.17 0.42 4.58
CA LYS A 61 3.71 0.18 4.62
C LYS A 61 3.06 0.34 3.26
N GLU A 62 3.44 1.35 2.49
CA GLU A 62 2.95 1.55 1.11
C GLU A 62 3.32 0.39 0.20
N GLN A 63 4.55 -0.14 0.31
CA GLN A 63 5.00 -1.31 -0.44
C GLN A 63 4.24 -2.58 -0.08
N ARG A 64 4.00 -2.82 1.22
CA ARG A 64 3.17 -3.95 1.67
C ARG A 64 1.74 -3.84 1.14
N THR A 65 1.16 -2.64 1.24
CA THR A 65 -0.20 -2.38 0.72
C THR A 65 -0.28 -2.64 -0.79
N LEU A 66 0.75 -2.25 -1.54
CA LEU A 66 0.83 -2.53 -2.99
C LEU A 66 0.87 -4.03 -3.28
N ALA A 67 1.66 -4.80 -2.51
CA ALA A 67 1.73 -6.25 -2.63
C ALA A 67 0.38 -6.91 -2.32
N ASP A 68 -0.31 -6.46 -1.28
CA ASP A 68 -1.64 -6.97 -0.90
C ASP A 68 -2.68 -6.69 -2.00
N ILE A 69 -2.61 -5.52 -2.65
CA ILE A 69 -3.47 -5.17 -3.79
C ILE A 69 -3.18 -6.09 -4.98
N ASP A 70 -1.91 -6.31 -5.32
CA ASP A 70 -1.53 -7.18 -6.43
C ASP A 70 -1.98 -8.63 -6.19
N GLN A 71 -1.84 -9.14 -4.96
CA GLN A 71 -2.33 -10.46 -4.58
C GLN A 71 -3.87 -10.55 -4.66
N ALA A 72 -4.59 -9.54 -4.17
CA ALA A 72 -6.05 -9.49 -4.27
C ALA A 72 -6.52 -9.49 -5.72
N LEU A 73 -5.87 -8.70 -6.59
CA LEU A 73 -6.17 -8.67 -8.03
C LEU A 73 -5.92 -10.02 -8.69
N GLN A 74 -4.83 -10.71 -8.34
CA GLN A 74 -4.54 -12.05 -8.84
C GLN A 74 -5.62 -13.06 -8.42
N LYS A 75 -6.02 -13.06 -7.14
CA LYS A 75 -7.13 -13.92 -6.65
C LYS A 75 -8.45 -13.64 -7.38
N MET A 76 -8.70 -12.40 -7.79
CA MET A 76 -9.87 -12.06 -8.61
C MET A 76 -9.81 -12.66 -10.02
N GLU A 77 -8.61 -12.84 -10.58
CA GLU A 77 -8.39 -13.45 -11.90
C GLU A 77 -8.46 -14.98 -11.83
N ASP A 78 -7.92 -15.58 -10.78
CA ASP A 78 -7.96 -17.02 -10.53
C ASP A 78 -9.33 -17.51 -10.02
N GLY A 79 -10.23 -16.59 -9.65
CA GLY A 79 -11.57 -16.89 -9.14
C GLY A 79 -11.60 -17.33 -7.68
N SER A 80 -10.47 -17.28 -6.96
CA SER A 80 -10.33 -17.60 -5.54
C SER A 80 -10.57 -16.41 -4.60
N PHE A 81 -10.96 -15.25 -5.14
CA PHE A 81 -11.20 -14.04 -4.35
C PHE A 81 -12.28 -14.24 -3.28
N GLY A 82 -11.90 -13.94 -2.03
CA GLY A 82 -12.77 -14.09 -0.87
C GLY A 82 -12.73 -15.47 -0.22
N ALA A 83 -11.77 -16.34 -0.55
CA ALA A 83 -11.42 -17.51 0.24
C ALA A 83 -10.24 -17.21 1.18
N CYS A 84 -10.32 -17.64 2.43
CA CYS A 84 -9.23 -17.51 3.40
C CYS A 84 -8.12 -18.53 3.10
N GLU A 85 -6.85 -18.10 3.06
CA GLU A 85 -5.72 -19.00 2.77
C GLU A 85 -5.39 -19.97 3.91
N ASP A 86 -5.77 -19.64 5.16
CA ASP A 86 -5.46 -20.46 6.33
C ASP A 86 -6.51 -21.54 6.60
N CYS A 87 -7.80 -21.22 6.43
CA CYS A 87 -8.91 -22.10 6.78
C CYS A 87 -9.84 -22.45 5.62
N ASP A 88 -9.60 -21.90 4.43
CA ASP A 88 -10.41 -22.12 3.21
C ASP A 88 -11.89 -21.68 3.36
N GLU A 89 -12.21 -20.93 4.41
CA GLU A 89 -13.55 -20.39 4.62
C GLU A 89 -13.81 -19.16 3.74
N GLN A 90 -15.07 -18.98 3.34
CA GLN A 90 -15.49 -17.79 2.60
C GLN A 90 -15.52 -16.56 3.51
N ILE A 91 -14.76 -15.55 3.12
CA ILE A 91 -14.75 -14.24 3.76
C ILE A 91 -16.08 -13.55 3.47
N SER A 92 -16.70 -12.99 4.52
CA SER A 92 -17.96 -12.28 4.38
C SER A 92 -17.87 -11.13 3.36
N ALA A 93 -18.88 -11.01 2.49
CA ALA A 93 -18.89 -9.97 1.46
C ALA A 93 -18.78 -8.54 2.03
N LYS A 94 -19.38 -8.28 3.20
CA LYS A 94 -19.29 -6.99 3.90
C LYS A 94 -17.85 -6.63 4.29
N ARG A 95 -17.02 -7.63 4.65
CA ARG A 95 -15.61 -7.40 5.00
C ARG A 95 -14.81 -7.04 3.76
N LEU A 96 -15.03 -7.76 2.65
CA LEU A 96 -14.35 -7.50 1.36
C LEU A 96 -14.78 -6.17 0.72
N GLU A 97 -16.00 -5.69 0.99
CA GLU A 97 -16.44 -4.36 0.55
C GLU A 97 -15.72 -3.23 1.29
N ILE A 98 -15.38 -3.42 2.56
CA ILE A 98 -14.66 -2.43 3.38
C ILE A 98 -13.15 -2.56 3.19
N TYR A 99 -12.66 -3.80 3.11
CA TYR A 99 -11.24 -4.15 3.02
C TYR A 99 -11.04 -5.19 1.91
N PRO A 100 -10.91 -4.73 0.65
CA PRO A 100 -10.84 -5.63 -0.51
C PRO A 100 -9.53 -6.41 -0.64
N THR A 101 -8.54 -6.15 0.22
CA THR A 101 -7.28 -6.90 0.33
C THR A 101 -7.28 -7.91 1.49
N ALA A 102 -8.43 -8.16 2.12
CA ALA A 102 -8.58 -9.07 3.26
C ALA A 102 -8.46 -10.56 2.89
#